data_AF-A0A414FMM1-F1
#
_entry.id   AF-A0A414FMM1-F1
#
_cell.length_a   1.000
_cell.length_b   1.000
_cell.length_c   1.000
_cell.angle_alpha   90.00
_cell.angle_beta   90.00
_cell.angle_gamma   90.00
#
_symmetry.space_group_name_H-M   'P 1'
#
loop_
_entity.id
_entity.type
_entity.pdbx_description
1 polymer ?
#
loop_
_entity_poly.entity_id
_entity_poly.type
_entity_poly.pdbx_seq_one_letter_code
_entity_poly.pdbx_strand_id
1 'polypeptide(L)' 'MEKDISKYRKIALDFASKDKYDGCRFEKEWNGYYAFYVYTKRNKGACTGFPAFVLVDDDLNARYSDFDETLKLM' A
#
# COMPACT_ATOMS: atom_id res chain seq x y z
N MET A 1 21.37 -2.20 -7.88
CA MET A 1 20.29 -1.43 -8.53
C MET A 1 19.23 -1.24 -7.47
N GLU A 2 19.26 -0.12 -6.74
CA GLU A 2 18.19 0.22 -5.81
C GLU A 2 16.94 0.45 -6.66
N LYS A 3 15.94 -0.44 -6.55
CA LYS A 3 14.68 -0.25 -7.28
C LYS A 3 14.03 1.01 -6.71
N ASP A 4 13.70 1.97 -7.56
CA ASP A 4 13.11 3.24 -7.13
C ASP A 4 11.68 3.02 -6.60
N ILE A 5 11.57 2.83 -5.29
CA ILE A 5 10.31 2.65 -4.55
C ILE A 5 9.37 3.86 -4.78
N SER A 6 9.92 5.04 -5.11
CA SER A 6 9.13 6.27 -5.32
C SER A 6 8.11 6.11 -6.44
N LYS A 7 8.46 5.38 -7.51
CA LYS A 7 7.55 5.08 -8.63
C LYS A 7 6.36 4.25 -8.16
N TYR A 8 6.63 3.13 -7.48
CA TYR A 8 5.60 2.23 -6.95
C TYR A 8 4.73 2.91 -5.90
N ARG A 9 5.35 3.73 -5.05
CA ARG A 9 4.66 4.53 -4.03
C ARG A 9 3.67 5.49 -4.65
N LYS A 10 4.05 6.17 -5.74
CA LYS A 10 3.15 7.07 -6.47
C LYS A 10 1.94 6.32 -7.02
N ILE A 11 2.16 5.17 -7.66
CA ILE A 11 1.08 4.32 -8.17
C ILE A 11 0.14 3.87 -7.04
N ALA A 12 0.69 3.42 -5.92
CA ALA A 12 -0.09 2.99 -4.77
C ALA A 12 -0.97 4.13 -4.21
N LEU A 13 -0.41 5.34 -4.12
CA LEU A 13 -1.14 6.52 -3.65
C LEU A 13 -2.22 6.96 -4.65
N ASP A 14 -1.89 7.03 -5.94
CA ASP A 14 -2.83 7.39 -7.00
C ASP A 14 -3.99 6.38 -7.08
N PHE A 15 -3.72 5.09 -6.84
CA PHE A 15 -4.75 4.05 -6.74
C PHE A 15 -5.64 4.25 -5.51
N ALA A 16 -5.04 4.41 -4.32
CA ALA A 16 -5.78 4.49 -3.07
C ALA A 16 -6.58 5.81 -2.89
N SER A 17 -6.12 6.88 -3.54
CA SER A 17 -6.78 8.20 -3.51
C SER A 17 -8.11 8.23 -4.26
N LYS A 18 -8.42 7.22 -5.08
CA LYS A 18 -9.74 7.04 -5.69
C LYS A 18 -10.82 6.64 -4.67
N ASP A 19 -10.41 6.14 -3.50
CA ASP A 19 -11.27 5.90 -2.35
C ASP A 19 -11.12 7.05 -1.34
N LYS A 20 -10.69 6.77 -0.10
CA LYS A 20 -10.59 7.77 0.98
C LYS A 20 -9.16 8.05 1.45
N TYR A 21 -8.17 7.35 0.90
CA TYR A 21 -6.80 7.37 1.40
C TYR A 21 -5.97 8.47 0.74
N ASP A 22 -5.35 9.32 1.55
CA ASP A 22 -4.50 10.44 1.10
C ASP A 22 -3.05 10.31 1.60
N GLY A 23 -2.68 9.14 2.13
CA GLY A 23 -1.33 8.80 2.57
C GLY A 23 -0.99 7.32 2.35
N CYS A 24 0.29 7.06 2.05
CA CYS A 24 0.84 5.71 2.00
C CYS A 24 2.30 5.68 2.48
N ARG A 25 2.73 4.54 3.01
CA ARG A 25 4.14 4.21 3.31
C ARG A 25 4.48 2.84 2.77
N PHE A 26 5.72 2.68 2.29
CA PHE A 26 6.24 1.37 1.94
C PHE A 26 6.38 0.54 3.22
N GLU A 27 5.91 -0.71 3.19
CA GLU A 27 6.03 -1.62 4.32
C GLU A 27 7.10 -2.68 4.05
N LYS A 28 6.93 -3.48 2.98
CA LYS A 28 7.87 -4.53 2.58
C LYS A 28 7.64 -5.00 1.14
N GLU A 29 8.61 -5.70 0.58
CA GLU A 29 8.40 -6.55 -0.60
C GLU A 29 7.80 -7.88 -0.15
N TRP A 30 6.78 -8.38 -0.85
CA TRP A 30 6.09 -9.61 -0.50
C TRP A 30 5.47 -10.27 -1.74
N ASN A 31 5.81 -11.53 -2.00
CA ASN A 31 5.25 -12.34 -3.11
C ASN A 31 5.25 -11.66 -4.49
N GLY A 32 6.33 -10.95 -4.83
CA GLY A 32 6.45 -10.24 -6.11
C GLY A 32 5.78 -8.87 -6.14
N TYR A 33 5.27 -8.38 -5.00
CA TYR A 33 4.68 -7.06 -4.85
C TYR A 33 5.49 -6.16 -3.92
N TYR A 34 5.40 -4.85 -4.15
CA TYR A 34 5.69 -3.83 -3.14
C TYR A 34 4.41 -3.53 -2.38
N ALA A 35 4.40 -3.84 -1.08
CA ALA A 35 3.26 -3.59 -0.22
C ALA A 35 3.35 -2.19 0.39
N PHE A 36 2.28 -1.41 0.24
CA PHE A 36 2.16 -0.08 0.81
C PHE A 36 1.00 -0.04 1.80
N TYR A 37 1.29 0.26 3.07
CA TYR A 37 0.25 0.57 4.03
C TYR A 37 -0.38 1.92 3.67
N VAL A 38 -1.70 1.94 3.46
CA VAL A 38 -2.46 3.14 3.11
C VAL A 38 -3.29 3.62 4.29
N TYR A 39 -3.36 4.94 4.47
CA TYR A 39 -4.03 5.55 5.60
C TYR A 39 -4.60 6.92 5.22
N THR A 40 -5.60 7.36 5.96
CA THR A 40 -6.00 8.77 5.92
C THR A 40 -5.04 9.56 6.80
N LYS A 41 -4.50 10.68 6.31
CA LYS A 41 -3.55 11.53 7.05
C LYS A 41 -4.16 12.05 8.35
N ARG A 42 -5.48 12.26 8.38
CA ARG A 42 -6.25 12.57 9.59
C ARG A 42 -6.06 11.50 10.67
N ASN A 43 -5.88 10.24 10.28
CA ASN A 43 -5.72 9.09 11.16
C ASN A 43 -4.29 8.56 11.19
N LYS A 44 -3.30 9.32 10.71
CA LYS A 44 -1.91 8.86 10.69
C LYS A 44 -1.45 8.60 12.13
N GLY A 45 -1.14 7.33 12.44
CA GLY A 45 -0.72 6.89 13.78
C GLY A 45 -1.88 6.52 14.72
N ALA A 46 -3.14 6.59 14.26
CA ALA A 46 -4.29 6.13 15.02
C ALA A 46 -4.65 4.67 14.66
N CYS A 47 -5.06 3.88 15.66
CA CYS A 47 -5.64 2.55 15.45
C CYS A 47 -7.03 2.71 14.83
N THR A 48 -7.10 2.72 13.50
CA THR A 48 -8.35 2.95 12.77
C THR A 48 -8.71 1.76 11.90
N GLY A 49 -9.64 0.94 12.41
CA GLY A 49 -10.18 -0.21 11.68
C GLY A 49 -9.15 -1.28 11.33
N PHE A 50 -9.54 -2.16 10.41
CA PHE A 50 -8.64 -3.16 9.83
C PHE A 50 -7.68 -2.46 8.85
N PRO A 51 -6.36 -2.76 8.88
CA PRO A 51 -5.41 -2.12 8.00
C PRO A 51 -5.69 -2.46 6.54
N ALA A 52 -5.31 -1.55 5.65
CA ALA A 52 -5.40 -1.74 4.22
C ALA A 52 -4.02 -1.59 3.59
N PHE A 53 -3.67 -2.51 2.70
CA PHE A 53 -2.47 -2.44 1.90
C PHE A 53 -2.82 -2.34 0.42
N VAL A 54 -2.06 -1.54 -0.30
CA VAL A 54 -2.02 -1.58 -1.76
C VAL A 54 -0.78 -2.36 -2.18
N LEU A 55 -0.98 -3.34 -3.04
CA LEU A 55 0.05 -4.17 -3.63
C LEU A 55 0.31 -3.67 -5.05
N VAL A 56 1.58 -3.40 -5.37
CA VAL A 56 2.01 -3.00 -6.72
C VAL A 56 3.02 -4.00 -7.24
N ASP A 57 2.79 -4.60 -8.41
CA ASP A 57 3.73 -5.53 -9.05
C ASP A 57 4.76 -4.79 -9.92
N ASP A 58 5.77 -5.50 -10.42
CA ASP A 58 6.80 -4.94 -11.32
C ASP A 58 6.19 -4.49 -12.68
N ASP A 59 5.00 -4.98 -13.07
CA ASP A 59 4.22 -4.54 -14.23
C ASP A 59 3.37 -3.29 -13.96
N LEU A 60 3.49 -2.71 -12.76
CA LEU A 60 2.82 -1.49 -12.31
C LEU A 60 1.30 -1.61 -12.14
N ASN A 61 0.77 -2.83 -12.00
CA ASN A 61 -0.63 -3.03 -11.64
C ASN A 61 -0.79 -2.84 -10.13
N ALA A 62 -1.87 -2.18 -9.74
CA ALA A 62 -2.19 -1.93 -8.34
C ALA A 62 -3.53 -2.56 -7.96
N ARG A 63 -3.57 -3.18 -6.78
CA ARG A 63 -4.80 -3.68 -6.14
C ARG A 63 -4.70 -3.59 -4.63
N TYR A 64 -5.83 -3.67 -3.96
CA TYR A 64 -5.82 -3.92 -2.52
C TYR A 64 -5.38 -5.36 -2.22
N SER A 65 -4.73 -5.55 -1.07
CA SER A 65 -4.60 -6.88 -0.46
C SER A 65 -5.97 -7.41 -0.09
N ASP A 66 -6.17 -8.72 -0.23
CA ASP A 66 -7.33 -9.37 0.37
C ASP A 66 -7.15 -9.55 1.89
N PHE A 67 -8.13 -10.19 2.54
CA PHE A 67 -8.10 -10.41 3.98
C PHE A 67 -6.91 -11.27 4.43
N ASP A 68 -6.65 -12.40 3.78
CA ASP A 68 -5.60 -13.34 4.15
C ASP A 68 -4.21 -12.77 3.87
N GLU A 69 -4.07 -12.01 2.79
CA GLU A 69 -2.86 -11.26 2.46
C GLU A 69 -2.60 -10.18 3.50
N THR A 70 -3.64 -9.44 3.91
CA THR A 70 -3.51 -8.41 4.95
C THR A 70 -3.03 -9.01 6.28
N LEU A 71 -3.56 -10.18 6.67
CA LEU A 71 -3.10 -10.90 7.88
C LEU A 71 -1.62 -11.30 7.82
N LYS A 72 -1.07 -11.55 6.64
CA LYS A 72 0.35 -11.89 6.44
C LYS A 72 1.25 -10.64 6.31
N LEU A 73 0.65 -9.49 5.98
CA LEU A 73 1.36 -8.23 5.80
C LEU A 73 1.56 -7.49 7.12
N MET A 74 0.61 -7.58 8.05
CA MET A 74 0.76 -7.17 9.45
C MET A 74 1.90 -7.92 10.16
#